data_AF-A0A3Q9EUG0-F1
#
_entry.id   AF-A0A3Q9EUG0-F1
#
_cell.length_a   1.000
_cell.length_b   1.000
_cell.length_c   1.000
_cell.angle_alpha   90.00
_cell.angle_beta   90.00
_cell.angle_gamma   90.00
#
_symmetry.space_group_name_H-M   'P 1'
#
loop_
_entity.id
_entity.type
_entity.pdbx_description
1 polymer ?
#
loop_
_entity_poly.entity_id
_entity_poly.type
_entity_poly.pdbx_seq_one_letter_code
_entity_poly.pdbx_strand_id
1 'polypeptide(L)'
;MDDVEVPYRTFEYLLTGFVHGEAVDAGQRYTGGNVAHPGDPFGDVFGWLWDNWRDTAVSSFAQLLATARDNAPDGVELRMDALIKGLQFALHRSRLSDAGEFDDVERTLRAKMPEHFGGRTDL
;
A
#
# COMPACT_ATOMS: atom_id res chain seq x y z
N MET A 1 -16.21 25.05 0.48
CA MET A 1 -16.18 23.70 1.05
C MET A 1 -15.58 23.90 2.43
N ASP A 2 -16.32 23.61 3.49
CA ASP A 2 -15.80 23.80 4.84
C ASP A 2 -14.69 22.78 5.08
N ASP A 3 -13.49 23.24 5.40
CA ASP A 3 -12.38 22.37 5.78
C ASP A 3 -12.74 21.69 7.11
N VAL A 4 -13.06 20.40 7.04
CA VAL A 4 -13.28 19.58 8.22
C VAL A 4 -11.92 19.12 8.74
N GLU A 5 -11.44 19.76 9.80
CA GLU A 5 -10.23 19.29 10.50
C GLU A 5 -10.54 18.04 11.33
N VAL A 6 -9.95 16.92 10.94
CA VAL A 6 -10.00 15.67 11.71
C VAL A 6 -8.80 15.64 12.67
N PRO A 7 -8.99 15.45 13.99
CA PRO A 7 -7.89 15.30 14.92
C PRO A 7 -6.94 14.17 14.49
N TYR A 8 -5.63 14.42 14.52
CA TYR A 8 -4.61 13.48 14.02
C TYR A 8 -4.78 12.04 14.50
N ARG A 9 -5.05 11.86 15.81
CA ARG A 9 -5.25 10.52 16.38
C ARG A 9 -6.48 9.79 15.83
N THR A 10 -7.53 10.53 15.48
CA THR A 10 -8.73 9.96 14.85
C THR A 10 -8.42 9.55 13.41
N PHE A 11 -7.71 10.42 12.68
CA PHE A 11 -7.23 10.12 11.34
C PHE A 11 -6.36 8.85 11.33
N GLU A 12 -5.41 8.75 12.26
CA GLU A 12 -4.53 7.58 12.39
C GLU A 12 -5.32 6.29 12.61
N TYR A 13 -6.27 6.25 13.54
CA TYR A 13 -7.10 5.06 13.76
C TYR A 13 -7.95 4.68 12.54
N LEU A 14 -8.53 5.67 11.85
CA LEU A 14 -9.30 5.44 10.63
C LEU A 14 -8.41 4.86 9.53
N LEU A 15 -7.22 5.43 9.34
CA LEU A 15 -6.25 4.97 8.36
C LEU A 15 -5.79 3.54 8.67
N THR A 16 -5.40 3.24 9.91
CA THR A 16 -5.00 1.89 10.33
C THR A 16 -6.10 0.86 10.08
N GLY A 17 -7.36 1.19 10.41
CA GLY A 17 -8.50 0.30 10.17
C GLY A 17 -8.78 0.09 8.69
N PHE A 18 -8.71 1.16 7.89
CA PHE A 18 -8.86 1.11 6.44
C PHE A 18 -7.77 0.23 5.78
N VAL A 19 -6.49 0.49 6.09
CA VAL A 19 -5.36 -0.27 5.56
C VAL A 19 -5.47 -1.75 5.92
N HIS A 20 -5.87 -2.06 7.16
CA HIS A 20 -6.09 -3.45 7.58
C HIS A 20 -7.17 -4.14 6.75
N GLY A 21 -8.32 -3.50 6.53
CA GLY A 21 -9.42 -4.06 5.73
C GLY A 21 -8.99 -4.34 4.29
N GLU A 22 -8.36 -3.36 3.62
CA GLU A 22 -7.85 -3.51 2.26
C GLU A 22 -6.79 -4.62 2.16
N ALA A 23 -5.95 -4.77 3.18
CA ALA A 23 -4.92 -5.80 3.21
C ALA A 23 -5.49 -7.21 3.38
N VAL A 24 -6.49 -7.39 4.25
CA VAL A 24 -7.19 -8.67 4.39
C VAL A 24 -7.87 -9.05 3.07
N ASP A 25 -8.57 -8.11 2.45
CA ASP A 25 -9.20 -8.31 1.14
C ASP A 25 -8.18 -8.68 0.06
N ALA A 26 -7.06 -7.95 -0.01
CA ALA A 26 -5.98 -8.22 -0.96
C ALA A 26 -5.35 -9.60 -0.74
N GLY A 27 -5.09 -9.98 0.52
CA GLY A 27 -4.54 -11.29 0.87
C GLY A 27 -5.47 -12.45 0.50
N GLN A 28 -6.76 -12.34 0.86
CA GLN A 28 -7.75 -13.40 0.60
C GLN A 28 -8.10 -13.56 -0.89
N ARG A 29 -8.09 -12.47 -1.65
CA ARG A 29 -8.37 -12.50 -3.11
C ARG A 29 -7.16 -12.88 -3.94
N TYR A 30 -5.96 -12.89 -3.36
CA TYR A 30 -4.74 -13.29 -4.06
C TYR A 30 -4.70 -14.81 -4.23
N THR A 31 -5.07 -15.28 -5.42
CA THR A 31 -4.95 -16.69 -5.82
C THR A 31 -3.76 -16.85 -6.77
N GLY A 32 -2.94 -17.89 -6.56
CA GLY A 32 -1.69 -18.12 -7.28
C GLY A 32 -1.78 -17.88 -8.80
N GLY A 33 -1.01 -16.89 -9.28
CA GLY A 33 -0.96 -16.47 -10.69
C GLY A 33 -1.63 -15.13 -10.99
N ASN A 34 -2.45 -14.58 -10.09
CA ASN A 34 -3.02 -13.24 -10.24
C ASN A 34 -2.04 -12.15 -9.80
N VAL A 35 -2.27 -10.89 -10.21
CA VAL A 35 -1.51 -9.74 -9.72
C VAL A 35 -2.04 -9.36 -8.33
N ALA A 36 -1.15 -9.24 -7.33
CA ALA A 36 -1.54 -8.73 -6.02
C ALA A 36 -1.87 -7.24 -6.15
N HIS A 37 -3.16 -6.90 -6.19
CA HIS A 37 -3.65 -5.56 -6.50
C HIS A 37 -4.36 -4.97 -5.27
N PRO A 38 -3.80 -3.95 -4.59
CA PRO A 38 -4.54 -3.22 -3.57
C PRO A 38 -5.71 -2.48 -4.25
N GLY A 39 -6.91 -2.44 -3.68
CA GLY A 39 -8.08 -1.90 -4.38
C GLY A 39 -7.93 -0.41 -4.77
N ASP A 40 -8.76 0.05 -5.73
CA ASP A 40 -8.84 1.47 -6.11
C ASP A 40 -8.96 2.43 -4.91
N PRO A 41 -9.77 2.12 -3.86
CA PRO A 41 -9.82 2.96 -2.67
C PRO A 41 -8.45 3.13 -1.99
N PHE A 42 -7.65 2.07 -1.94
CA PHE A 42 -6.29 2.15 -1.39
C PHE A 42 -5.40 3.03 -2.27
N GLY A 43 -5.49 2.90 -3.59
CA GLY A 43 -4.77 3.76 -4.53
C GLY A 43 -5.04 5.25 -4.31
N ASP A 44 -6.31 5.62 -4.16
CA ASP A 44 -6.70 7.02 -3.93
C ASP A 44 -6.12 7.56 -2.60
N VAL A 45 -6.26 6.79 -1.52
CA VAL A 45 -5.72 7.17 -0.19
C VAL A 45 -4.20 7.22 -0.21
N PHE A 46 -3.54 6.25 -0.84
CA PHE A 46 -2.09 6.23 -1.00
C PHE A 46 -1.60 7.45 -1.77
N GLY A 47 -2.25 7.80 -2.89
CA GLY A 47 -1.90 8.98 -3.68
C GLY A 47 -2.00 10.27 -2.86
N TRP A 48 -3.07 10.44 -2.08
CA TRP A 48 -3.20 11.58 -1.19
C TRP A 48 -2.13 11.59 -0.09
N LEU A 49 -1.87 10.44 0.54
CA LEU A 49 -0.78 10.31 1.53
C LEU A 49 0.58 10.60 0.93
N TRP A 50 0.83 10.20 -0.31
CA TRP A 50 2.09 10.44 -0.99
C TRP A 50 2.37 11.94 -1.17
N ASP A 51 1.34 12.71 -1.49
CA ASP A 51 1.45 14.14 -1.71
C ASP A 51 1.59 14.93 -0.41
N ASN A 52 0.98 14.44 0.68
CA ASN A 52 0.92 15.17 1.95
C ASN A 52 1.90 14.65 3.00
N TRP A 53 2.00 13.34 3.18
CA TRP A 53 2.73 12.65 4.24
C TRP A 53 3.42 11.36 3.74
N ARG A 54 4.51 11.52 2.98
CA ARG A 54 5.23 10.39 2.34
C ARG A 54 5.59 9.24 3.28
N ASP A 55 6.07 9.52 4.49
CA ASP A 55 6.45 8.46 5.44
C ASP A 55 5.23 7.66 5.91
N THR A 56 4.07 8.31 6.04
CA THR A 56 2.79 7.64 6.33
C THR A 56 2.34 6.78 5.14
N ALA A 57 2.56 7.22 3.90
CA ALA A 57 2.27 6.42 2.71
C ALA A 57 3.10 5.13 2.69
N VAL A 58 4.41 5.23 2.95
CA VAL A 58 5.32 4.08 3.03
C VAL A 58 4.91 3.14 4.17
N SER A 59 4.64 3.68 5.35
CA SER A 59 4.23 2.88 6.52
C SER A 59 2.90 2.16 6.29
N SER A 60 1.94 2.82 5.62
CA SER A 60 0.64 2.23 5.26
C SER A 60 0.80 1.10 4.24
N PHE A 61 1.68 1.27 3.26
CA PHE A 61 1.99 0.22 2.30
C PHE A 61 2.70 -0.98 2.94
N ALA A 62 3.63 -0.72 3.88
CA ALA A 62 4.28 -1.77 4.66
C ALA A 62 3.27 -2.58 5.49
N GLN A 63 2.35 -1.89 6.16
CA GLN A 63 1.28 -2.52 6.91
C GLN A 63 0.35 -3.34 6.01
N LEU A 64 0.04 -2.83 4.81
CA LEU A 64 -0.76 -3.57 3.82
C LEU A 64 -0.07 -4.86 3.40
N LEU A 65 1.22 -4.80 3.04
CA LEU A 65 1.99 -5.97 2.65
C LEU A 65 2.05 -7.02 3.77
N ALA A 66 2.35 -6.60 5.01
CA ALA A 66 2.47 -7.50 6.14
C ALA A 66 1.14 -8.21 6.43
N THR A 67 0.05 -7.43 6.53
CA THR A 67 -1.27 -7.96 6.85
C THR A 67 -1.82 -8.84 5.71
N ALA A 68 -1.57 -8.48 4.45
CA ALA A 68 -2.00 -9.28 3.30
C ALA A 68 -1.27 -10.63 3.26
N ARG A 69 0.01 -10.68 3.62
CA ARG A 69 0.76 -11.93 3.74
C ARG A 69 0.20 -12.83 4.83
N ASP A 70 -0.11 -12.28 6.00
CA ASP A 70 -0.66 -13.03 7.12
C ASP A 70 -2.06 -13.60 6.85
N ASN A 71 -2.77 -13.05 5.86
CA ASN A 71 -4.11 -13.47 5.47
C ASN A 71 -4.16 -14.16 4.10
N ALA A 72 -3.01 -14.39 3.46
CA ALA A 72 -2.96 -15.11 2.20
C ALA A 72 -3.25 -16.61 2.42
N PRO A 73 -3.92 -17.30 1.47
CA PRO A 73 -4.15 -18.74 1.58
C PRO A 73 -2.84 -19.54 1.68
N ASP A 74 -2.89 -20.71 2.32
CA ASP A 74 -1.73 -21.60 2.43
C ASP A 74 -1.10 -21.91 1.07
N GLY A 75 0.24 -21.79 1.01
CA GLY A 75 1.01 -22.02 -0.21
C GLY A 75 1.03 -20.84 -1.19
N VAL A 76 0.38 -19.72 -0.85
CA VAL A 76 0.41 -18.49 -1.64
C VAL A 76 1.47 -17.53 -1.09
N GLU A 77 2.47 -17.20 -1.91
CA GLU A 77 3.53 -16.26 -1.54
C GLU A 77 3.26 -14.87 -2.13
N LEU A 78 2.79 -13.94 -1.28
CA LEU A 78 2.63 -12.55 -1.67
C LEU A 78 3.98 -11.81 -1.51
N ARG A 79 4.51 -11.30 -2.62
CA ARG A 79 5.80 -10.60 -2.71
C ARG A 79 5.62 -9.09 -2.83
N MET A 80 6.57 -8.33 -2.30
CA MET A 80 6.57 -6.87 -2.39
C MET A 80 6.50 -6.40 -3.86
N ASP A 81 7.27 -7.00 -4.75
CA ASP A 81 7.29 -6.67 -6.18
C ASP A 81 5.93 -6.83 -6.87
N ALA A 82 5.20 -7.89 -6.51
CA ALA A 82 3.87 -8.14 -7.08
C ALA A 82 2.89 -7.06 -6.62
N LEU A 83 2.98 -6.65 -5.35
CA LEU A 83 2.13 -5.65 -4.75
C LEU A 83 2.44 -4.24 -5.23
N ILE A 84 3.72 -3.89 -5.43
CA ILE A 84 4.12 -2.61 -6.04
C ILE A 84 3.54 -2.52 -7.45
N LYS A 85 3.67 -3.57 -8.27
CA LYS A 85 3.05 -3.58 -9.60
C LYS A 85 1.52 -3.43 -9.52
N GLY A 86 0.88 -4.08 -8.57
CA GLY A 86 -0.54 -3.88 -8.27
C GLY A 86 -0.90 -2.43 -7.93
N LEU A 87 -0.05 -1.76 -7.15
CA LEU A 87 -0.24 -0.37 -6.76
C LEU A 87 -0.29 0.56 -7.98
N GLN A 88 0.50 0.30 -9.02
CA GLN A 88 0.44 1.09 -10.26
C GLN A 88 -0.96 1.08 -10.88
N PHE A 89 -1.63 -0.08 -10.86
CA PHE A 89 -3.00 -0.22 -11.36
C PHE A 89 -4.01 0.47 -10.42
N ALA A 90 -3.83 0.35 -9.10
CA ALA A 90 -4.67 1.04 -8.13
C ALA A 90 -4.60 2.57 -8.27
N LEU A 91 -3.44 3.08 -8.70
CA LEU A 91 -3.18 4.50 -8.90
C LEU A 91 -3.67 5.04 -10.25
N HIS A 92 -4.40 4.27 -11.07
CA HIS A 92 -4.81 4.67 -12.43
C HIS A 92 -5.60 5.99 -12.54
N ARG A 93 -6.11 6.53 -11.44
CA ARG A 93 -6.80 7.84 -11.38
C ARG A 93 -5.95 8.97 -10.80
N SER A 94 -4.75 8.66 -10.35
CA SER A 94 -3.80 9.57 -9.75
C SER A 94 -2.73 9.98 -10.76
N ARG A 95 -2.14 11.16 -10.57
CA ARG A 95 -0.91 11.57 -11.29
C ARG A 95 0.23 10.55 -11.15
N LEU A 96 0.21 9.75 -10.07
CA LEU A 96 1.21 8.72 -9.81
C LEU A 96 1.07 7.49 -10.71
N SER A 97 0.05 7.39 -11.58
CA SER A 97 0.02 6.35 -12.61
C SER A 97 0.97 6.63 -13.78
N ASP A 98 1.41 7.87 -13.95
CA ASP A 98 2.37 8.24 -14.98
C ASP A 98 3.70 7.53 -14.72
N ALA A 99 4.29 6.91 -15.75
CA ALA A 99 5.45 6.03 -15.59
C ALA A 99 6.60 6.69 -14.81
N GLY A 100 6.92 7.96 -15.11
CA GLY A 100 8.00 8.68 -14.41
C GLY A 100 7.71 9.00 -12.94
N GLU A 101 6.44 9.24 -12.58
CA GLU A 101 6.05 9.47 -11.19
C GLU A 101 5.98 8.16 -10.42
N PHE A 102 5.49 7.10 -11.07
CA PHE A 102 5.46 5.77 -10.48
C PHE A 102 6.87 5.21 -10.21
N ASP A 103 7.84 5.49 -11.08
CA ASP A 103 9.24 5.12 -10.85
C ASP A 103 9.79 5.72 -9.53
N ASP A 104 9.39 6.94 -9.18
CA ASP A 104 9.78 7.55 -7.89
C ASP A 104 9.13 6.84 -6.69
N VAL A 105 7.84 6.47 -6.85
CA VAL A 105 7.10 5.68 -5.86
C VAL A 105 7.78 4.33 -5.64
N GLU A 106 7.99 3.57 -6.71
CA GLU A 106 8.63 2.26 -6.68
C GLU A 106 10.02 2.34 -6.04
N ARG A 107 10.87 3.26 -6.50
CA ARG A 107 12.23 3.43 -5.97
C ARG A 107 12.23 3.70 -4.48
N THR A 108 11.33 4.58 -4.01
CA THR A 108 11.24 4.95 -2.60
C THR A 108 10.72 3.80 -1.75
N LEU A 109 9.67 3.10 -2.20
CA LEU A 109 9.16 1.91 -1.50
C LEU A 109 10.26 0.86 -1.36
N ARG A 110 10.97 0.53 -2.45
CA ARG A 110 12.09 -0.43 -2.41
C ARG A 110 13.21 -0.02 -1.44
N ALA A 111 13.50 1.27 -1.36
CA ALA A 111 14.56 1.78 -0.49
C ALA A 111 14.17 1.74 1.00
N LYS A 112 12.93 2.10 1.33
CA LYS A 112 12.48 2.28 2.73
C LYS A 112 11.82 1.05 3.33
N MET A 113 11.19 0.19 2.52
CA MET A 113 10.49 -0.99 3.01
C MET A 113 11.35 -1.92 3.89
N PRO A 114 12.64 -2.20 3.58
CA PRO A 114 13.47 -3.05 4.44
C PRO A 114 13.50 -2.60 5.91
N GLU A 115 13.45 -1.30 6.19
CA GLU A 115 13.44 -0.75 7.56
C GLU A 115 12.22 -1.22 8.36
N HIS A 116 11.06 -1.35 7.69
CA HIS A 116 9.82 -1.84 8.31
C HIS A 116 9.82 -3.35 8.58
N PHE A 117 10.74 -4.11 7.98
CA PHE A 117 10.86 -5.55 8.16
C PHE A 117 12.21 -5.98 8.76
N GLY A 118 12.86 -5.08 9.52
CA GLY A 118 14.10 -5.40 10.25
C GLY A 118 15.34 -5.54 9.37
N GLY A 119 15.40 -4.82 8.25
CA GLY A 119 16.53 -4.82 7.31
C GLY A 119 16.51 -5.95 6.28
N ARG A 120 15.43 -6.74 6.23
CA ARG A 120 15.27 -7.82 5.25
C ARG A 120 15.13 -7.27 3.83
N THR A 121 16.01 -7.73 2.94
CA THR A 121 15.97 -7.39 1.50
C THR A 121 15.38 -8.51 0.65
N ASP A 122 15.09 -9.67 1.24
CA ASP A 122 14.49 -10.85 0.61
C ASP A 122 12.95 -10.80 0.61
N LEU A 123 12.37 -9.59 0.59
CA LEU A 123 10.93 -9.34 0.67
C LEU A 123 10.19 -9.57 -0.65
#